data_AF-L8M1Q3-F1
#
_entry.id   AF-L8M1Q3-F1
#
_cell.length_a   1.000
_cell.length_b   1.000
_cell.length_c   1.000
_cell.angle_alpha   90.00
_cell.angle_beta   90.00
_cell.angle_gamma   90.00
#
_symmetry.space_group_name_H-M   'P 1'
#
loop_
_entity.id
_entity.type
_entity.pdbx_description
1 polymer ?
#
loop_
_entity_poly.entity_id
_entity_poly.type
_entity_poly.pdbx_seq_one_letter_code
_entity_poly.pdbx_strand_id
1 'polypeptide(L)'
;MNSLSEDILAQVKAQKLFIVNPRRKNGLIVYKKYHAEFIGPGAIVGGQFDLNAIDVLFVGNLSLIEPQNSEERRRAYKMRRQWVKLTKQITDNPVAIERAQVILNQFENWFDVETVENLPDEAFALLVGVLPQTIRKVRNSELL
;
A
#
# COMPACT_ATOMS: atom_id res chain seq x y z
N MET A 1 -1.34 8.56 -18.07
CA MET A 1 -1.74 8.38 -16.66
C MET A 1 -3.24 8.10 -16.63
N ASN A 2 -3.69 7.22 -15.75
CA ASN A 2 -5.06 6.70 -15.75
C ASN A 2 -5.99 7.70 -15.01
N SER A 3 -7.06 8.18 -15.65
CA SER A 3 -7.95 9.22 -15.10
C SER A 3 -8.53 8.84 -13.72
N LEU A 4 -8.76 7.54 -13.50
CA LEU A 4 -9.27 7.03 -12.23
C LEU A 4 -8.31 7.24 -11.05
N SER A 5 -6.99 7.16 -11.26
CA SER A 5 -6.01 7.39 -10.19
C SER A 5 -5.97 8.87 -9.79
N GLU A 6 -6.07 9.77 -10.75
CA GLU A 6 -6.17 11.22 -10.52
C GLU A 6 -7.46 11.57 -9.77
N ASP A 7 -8.59 10.95 -10.13
CA ASP A 7 -9.87 11.13 -9.43
C ASP A 7 -9.80 10.67 -7.98
N ILE A 8 -9.22 9.50 -7.71
CA ILE A 8 -9.05 9.00 -6.34
C ILE A 8 -8.11 9.91 -5.54
N LEU A 9 -7.00 10.33 -6.14
CA LEU A 9 -6.06 11.26 -5.51
C LEU A 9 -6.74 12.59 -5.15
N ALA A 10 -7.54 13.16 -6.07
CA ALA A 10 -8.28 14.39 -5.84
C ALA A 10 -9.29 14.23 -4.68
N GLN A 11 -10.00 13.11 -4.64
CA GLN A 11 -10.96 12.81 -3.57
C GLN A 11 -10.27 12.63 -2.21
N VAL A 12 -9.12 11.94 -2.18
CA VAL A 12 -8.29 11.79 -0.98
C VAL A 12 -7.79 13.15 -0.48
N LYS A 13 -7.29 14.01 -1.38
CA LYS A 13 -6.88 15.39 -1.05
C LYS A 13 -8.03 16.28 -0.59
N ALA A 14 -9.24 16.03 -1.08
CA ALA A 14 -10.47 16.68 -0.62
C ALA A 14 -10.99 16.12 0.72
N GLN A 15 -10.17 15.33 1.44
CA GLN A 15 -10.49 14.72 2.73
C GLN A 15 -11.68 13.76 2.71
N LYS A 16 -12.09 13.26 1.54
CA LYS A 16 -13.06 12.16 1.49
C LYS A 16 -12.46 10.93 2.15
N LEU A 17 -13.31 10.16 2.83
CA LEU A 17 -12.93 8.95 3.54
C LEU A 17 -13.49 7.74 2.82
N PHE A 18 -12.62 6.79 2.50
CA PHE A 18 -13.01 5.49 1.99
C PHE A 18 -12.41 4.37 2.82
N ILE A 19 -12.99 3.19 2.69
CA ILE A 19 -12.44 1.93 3.18
C ILE A 19 -12.03 1.11 1.96
N VAL A 20 -10.81 0.57 1.97
CA VAL A 20 -10.40 -0.46 1.01
C VAL A 20 -11.24 -1.71 1.25
N ASN A 21 -11.97 -2.17 0.24
CA ASN A 21 -13.00 -3.20 0.40
C ASN A 21 -12.43 -4.47 1.07
N PRO A 22 -12.88 -4.83 2.29
CA PRO A 22 -12.31 -5.96 3.03
C PRO A 22 -12.61 -7.33 2.41
N ARG A 23 -13.52 -7.41 1.44
CA ARG A 23 -13.95 -8.66 0.79
C ARG A 23 -13.16 -8.99 -0.48
N ARG A 24 -12.11 -8.23 -0.79
CA ARG A 24 -11.30 -8.41 -2.00
C ARG A 24 -9.81 -8.44 -1.64
N LYS A 25 -9.02 -9.16 -2.45
CA LYS A 25 -7.56 -9.03 -2.45
C LYS A 25 -7.18 -7.77 -3.22
N ASN A 26 -7.27 -6.63 -2.55
CA ASN A 26 -6.97 -5.34 -3.15
C ASN A 26 -6.28 -4.41 -2.16
N GLY A 27 -5.73 -3.31 -2.67
CA GLY A 27 -5.11 -2.32 -1.83
C GLY A 27 -4.80 -1.05 -2.59
N LEU A 28 -4.35 -0.05 -1.84
CA LEU A 28 -3.88 1.21 -2.37
C LEU A 28 -2.51 1.51 -1.79
N ILE A 29 -1.54 1.78 -2.65
CA ILE A 29 -0.27 2.37 -2.23
C ILE A 29 -0.43 3.88 -2.39
N VAL A 30 -0.24 4.62 -1.30
CA VAL A 30 -0.27 6.09 -1.31
C VAL A 30 1.17 6.59 -1.27
N TYR A 31 1.58 7.30 -2.31
CA TYR A 31 2.89 7.93 -2.37
C TYR A 31 2.88 9.26 -1.62
N LYS A 32 3.87 9.44 -0.74
CA LYS A 32 4.15 10.69 -0.04
C LYS A 32 5.55 11.15 -0.43
N LYS A 33 5.95 12.35 0.03
CA LYS A 33 7.19 13.01 -0.42
C LYS A 33 8.44 12.14 -0.29
N TYR A 34 8.55 11.31 0.75
CA TYR A 34 9.77 10.56 1.05
C TYR A 34 9.54 9.05 1.27
N HIS A 35 8.29 8.60 1.25
CA HIS A 35 7.92 7.22 1.52
C HIS A 35 6.58 6.89 0.86
N ALA A 36 6.23 5.61 0.86
CA ALA A 36 4.91 5.15 0.47
C ALA A 36 4.24 4.42 1.63
N GLU A 37 2.92 4.34 1.60
CA GLU A 37 2.15 3.58 2.58
C GLU A 37 1.21 2.63 1.87
N PHE A 38 1.25 1.36 2.25
CA PHE A 38 0.27 0.38 1.79
C PHE A 38 -0.99 0.44 2.67
N ILE A 39 -2.14 0.60 2.01
CA ILE A 39 -3.47 0.60 2.60
C ILE A 39 -4.16 -0.67 2.12
N GLY A 40 -4.08 -1.72 2.94
CA GLY A 40 -4.65 -3.02 2.60
C GLY A 40 -6.14 -3.16 2.94
N PRO A 41 -6.74 -4.34 2.69
CA PRO A 41 -8.16 -4.58 2.88
C PRO A 41 -8.65 -4.19 4.28
N GLY A 42 -9.83 -3.56 4.30
CA GLY A 42 -10.51 -3.08 5.51
C GLY A 42 -9.93 -1.80 6.11
N ALA A 43 -8.83 -1.26 5.60
CA ALA A 43 -8.24 -0.04 6.13
C ALA A 43 -8.90 1.22 5.54
N ILE A 44 -8.91 2.28 6.34
CA ILE A 44 -9.35 3.60 5.90
C ILE A 44 -8.27 4.28 5.03
N VAL A 45 -8.70 5.02 4.02
CA VAL A 45 -7.89 5.92 3.19
C VAL A 45 -8.54 7.31 3.16
N GLY A 46 -7.71 8.35 3.10
CA GLY A 46 -8.13 9.73 3.00
C GLY A 46 -8.24 10.43 4.35
N GLY A 47 -9.11 11.44 4.42
CA GLY A 47 -9.16 12.35 5.57
C GLY A 47 -7.83 13.05 5.82
N GLN A 48 -7.50 13.33 7.08
CA GLN A 48 -6.29 14.10 7.43
C GLN A 48 -4.98 13.32 7.22
N PHE A 49 -5.02 12.00 7.11
CA PHE A 49 -3.82 11.14 7.09
C PHE A 49 -3.08 11.17 5.75
N ASP A 50 -3.83 11.42 4.67
CA ASP A 50 -3.36 11.29 3.30
C ASP A 50 -3.42 12.63 2.52
N LEU A 51 -3.56 13.76 3.23
CA LEU A 51 -3.54 15.11 2.66
C LEU A 51 -2.26 15.41 1.86
N ASN A 52 -1.15 14.83 2.29
CA ASN A 52 0.15 14.96 1.65
C ASN A 52 0.42 13.87 0.60
N ALA A 53 -0.60 13.12 0.19
CA ALA A 53 -0.50 12.19 -0.94
C ALA A 53 -0.08 12.97 -2.19
N ILE A 54 0.98 12.51 -2.84
CA ILE A 54 1.45 13.07 -4.12
C ILE A 54 0.84 12.28 -5.27
N ASP A 55 0.72 10.98 -5.10
CA ASP A 55 0.17 10.06 -6.10
C ASP A 55 -0.38 8.79 -5.42
N VAL A 56 -1.10 7.97 -6.17
CA VAL A 56 -1.66 6.69 -5.71
C VAL A 56 -1.45 5.57 -6.74
N LEU A 57 -1.13 4.37 -6.27
CA LEU A 57 -1.00 3.17 -7.08
C LEU A 57 -1.97 2.10 -6.59
N PHE A 58 -2.70 1.50 -7.52
CA PHE A 58 -3.68 0.47 -7.21
C PHE A 58 -2.97 -0.87 -7.09
N VAL A 59 -3.39 -1.68 -6.13
CA VAL A 59 -2.90 -3.05 -5.95
C VAL A 59 -4.07 -4.00 -6.13
N GLY A 60 -3.96 -4.91 -7.11
CA GLY A 60 -5.04 -5.79 -7.54
C GLY A 60 -6.23 -5.01 -8.08
N ASN A 61 -7.43 -5.59 -7.97
CA ASN A 61 -8.67 -4.94 -8.42
C ASN A 61 -9.22 -4.00 -7.33
N LEU A 62 -8.73 -2.76 -7.31
CA LEU A 62 -9.10 -1.75 -6.33
C LEU A 62 -10.63 -1.57 -6.25
N SER A 63 -11.13 -1.56 -5.03
CA SER A 63 -12.53 -1.31 -4.69
C SER A 63 -12.52 -0.53 -3.39
N LEU A 64 -13.06 0.69 -3.45
CA LEU A 64 -13.24 1.59 -2.33
C LEU A 64 -14.73 1.67 -2.00
N ILE A 65 -15.06 1.68 -0.71
CA ILE A 65 -16.43 1.84 -0.21
C ILE A 65 -16.47 2.98 0.81
N GLU A 66 -17.59 3.67 0.90
CA GLU A 66 -17.78 4.70 1.91
C GLU A 66 -18.16 4.06 3.26
N PRO A 67 -17.57 4.51 4.39
CA PRO A 67 -17.98 4.04 5.71
C PRO A 67 -19.41 4.49 6.03
N GLN A 68 -20.31 3.55 6.33
CA GLN A 68 -21.73 3.85 6.52
C GLN A 68 -22.06 4.35 7.94
N ASN A 69 -21.22 4.02 8.92
CA ASN A 69 -21.44 4.37 10.32
C ASN A 69 -20.11 4.50 11.11
N SER A 70 -20.22 4.99 12.34
CA SER A 70 -19.07 5.20 13.23
C SER A 70 -18.32 3.91 13.57
N GLU A 71 -19.02 2.78 13.69
CA GLU A 71 -18.42 1.49 14.03
C GLU A 71 -17.59 0.91 12.88
N GLU A 72 -18.06 1.01 11.65
CA GLU A 72 -17.26 0.71 10.45
C GLU A 72 -16.03 1.60 10.38
N ARG A 73 -16.20 2.90 10.58
CA ARG A 73 -15.08 3.85 10.59
C ARG A 73 -14.04 3.51 11.66
N ARG A 74 -14.47 3.19 12.88
CA ARG A 74 -13.59 2.79 14.00
C ARG A 74 -12.81 1.51 13.68
N ARG A 75 -13.48 0.50 13.11
CA ARG A 75 -12.84 -0.74 12.65
C ARG A 75 -11.82 -0.47 11.55
N ALA A 76 -12.16 0.37 10.57
CA ALA A 76 -11.25 0.71 9.47
C ALA A 76 -10.01 1.48 9.95
N TYR A 77 -10.16 2.38 10.92
CA TYR A 77 -9.02 3.00 11.59
C TYR A 77 -8.13 1.99 12.32
N LYS A 78 -8.72 0.98 12.98
CA LYS A 78 -7.96 -0.09 13.63
C LYS A 78 -7.17 -0.90 12.60
N MET A 79 -7.79 -1.28 11.48
CA MET A 79 -7.12 -1.97 10.38
C MET A 79 -5.97 -1.13 9.80
N ARG A 80 -6.19 0.17 9.58
CA ARG A 80 -5.13 1.08 9.11
C ARG A 80 -3.90 1.06 10.01
N ARG A 81 -4.09 1.08 11.33
CA ARG A 81 -2.97 0.96 12.28
C ARG A 81 -2.28 -0.40 12.22
N GLN A 82 -3.02 -1.49 11.96
CA GLN A 82 -2.41 -2.81 11.82
C GLN A 82 -1.50 -2.90 10.59
N TRP A 83 -1.93 -2.35 9.44
CA TRP A 83 -1.07 -2.26 8.25
C TRP A 83 0.18 -1.43 8.50
N VAL A 84 0.05 -0.26 9.14
CA VAL A 84 1.21 0.57 9.52
C VAL A 84 2.16 -0.20 10.44
N LYS A 85 1.65 -0.97 11.40
CA LYS A 85 2.48 -1.80 12.29
C LYS A 85 3.21 -2.91 11.54
N LEU A 86 2.55 -3.58 10.59
CA LEU A 86 3.18 -4.61 9.76
C LEU A 86 4.34 -4.03 8.94
N THR A 87 4.11 -2.91 8.24
CA THR A 87 5.18 -2.22 7.51
C THR A 87 6.31 -1.80 8.44
N LYS A 88 5.98 -1.24 9.62
CA LYS A 88 6.97 -0.86 10.62
C LYS A 88 7.86 -2.05 11.05
N GLN A 89 7.28 -3.21 11.31
CA GLN A 89 8.03 -4.41 11.69
C GLN A 89 9.05 -4.82 10.63
N ILE A 90 8.69 -4.65 9.35
CA ILE A 90 9.62 -4.90 8.24
C ILE A 90 10.71 -3.82 8.23
N THR A 91 10.35 -2.54 8.36
CA THR A 91 11.32 -1.43 8.31
C THR A 91 12.29 -1.38 9.49
N ASP A 92 11.90 -1.94 10.64
CA ASP A 92 12.75 -1.98 11.84
C ASP A 92 13.92 -2.97 11.68
N ASN A 93 13.90 -3.86 10.69
CA ASN A 93 15.05 -4.71 10.39
C ASN A 93 16.19 -3.87 9.77
N PRO A 94 17.40 -3.85 10.36
CA PRO A 94 18.52 -3.06 9.84
C PRO A 94 19.01 -3.51 8.46
N VAL A 95 18.80 -4.79 8.07
CA VAL A 95 19.34 -5.38 6.85
C VAL A 95 18.43 -5.09 5.65
N ALA A 96 18.89 -4.25 4.73
CA ALA A 96 18.10 -3.78 3.58
C ALA A 96 17.61 -4.91 2.64
N ILE A 97 18.44 -5.92 2.39
CA ILE A 97 18.08 -7.07 1.53
C ILE A 97 16.97 -7.89 2.20
N GLU A 98 17.04 -8.09 3.52
CA GLU A 98 16.00 -8.82 4.25
C GLU A 98 14.68 -8.04 4.26
N ARG A 99 14.72 -6.70 4.41
CA ARG A 99 13.51 -5.86 4.26
C ARG A 99 12.85 -6.04 2.90
N ALA A 100 13.66 -6.01 1.83
CA ALA A 100 13.21 -6.22 0.46
C ALA A 100 12.58 -7.60 0.25
N GLN A 101 13.25 -8.65 0.74
CA GLN A 101 12.72 -10.02 0.67
C GLN A 101 11.39 -10.14 1.41
N VAL A 102 11.34 -9.67 2.66
CA VAL A 102 10.14 -9.83 3.49
C VAL A 102 8.95 -9.11 2.85
N ILE A 103 9.12 -7.88 2.33
CA ILE A 103 7.97 -7.18 1.71
C ILE A 103 7.48 -7.84 0.42
N LEU A 104 8.38 -8.37 -0.41
CA LEU A 104 8.01 -9.12 -1.62
C LEU A 104 7.22 -10.37 -1.23
N ASN A 105 7.75 -11.18 -0.31
CA ASN A 105 7.09 -12.39 0.18
C ASN A 105 5.72 -12.08 0.80
N GLN A 106 5.60 -10.98 1.56
CA GLN A 106 4.30 -10.58 2.11
C GLN A 106 3.29 -10.27 1.00
N PHE A 107 3.68 -9.51 -0.03
CA PHE A 107 2.79 -9.21 -1.15
C PHE A 107 2.40 -10.46 -1.95
N GLU A 108 3.32 -11.39 -2.18
CA GLU A 108 3.03 -12.68 -2.84
C GLU A 108 2.09 -13.57 -2.02
N ASN A 109 2.12 -13.46 -0.69
CA ASN A 109 1.16 -14.15 0.16
C ASN A 109 -0.23 -13.48 0.15
N TRP A 110 -0.29 -12.16 -0.08
CA TRP A 110 -1.54 -11.39 -0.04
C TRP A 110 -2.25 -11.35 -1.41
N PHE A 111 -1.49 -11.35 -2.50
CA PHE A 111 -1.95 -11.14 -3.87
C PHE A 111 -1.55 -12.28 -4.80
N ASP A 112 -2.19 -12.38 -5.96
CA ASP A 112 -1.72 -13.27 -7.03
C ASP A 112 -0.41 -12.77 -7.66
N VAL A 113 0.30 -13.69 -8.32
CA VAL A 113 1.61 -13.44 -8.94
C VAL A 113 1.55 -12.28 -9.94
N GLU A 114 0.55 -12.27 -10.82
CA GLU A 114 0.39 -11.23 -11.84
C GLU A 114 0.25 -9.84 -11.20
N THR A 115 -0.54 -9.72 -10.12
CA THR A 115 -0.66 -8.47 -9.38
C THR A 115 0.68 -8.01 -8.82
N VAL A 116 1.50 -8.90 -8.26
CA VAL A 116 2.78 -8.54 -7.65
C VAL A 116 3.85 -8.20 -8.69
N GLU A 117 3.93 -8.95 -9.79
CA GLU A 117 4.89 -8.71 -10.87
C GLU A 117 4.68 -7.35 -11.54
N ASN A 118 3.42 -6.92 -11.66
CA ASN A 118 3.08 -5.63 -12.25
C ASN A 118 3.36 -4.42 -11.34
N LEU A 119 3.71 -4.63 -10.06
CA LEU A 119 4.05 -3.54 -9.15
C LEU A 119 5.52 -3.10 -9.35
N PRO A 120 5.77 -1.78 -9.49
CA PRO A 120 7.10 -1.25 -9.75
C PRO A 120 8.02 -1.42 -8.54
N ASP A 121 9.31 -1.62 -8.81
CA ASP A 121 10.33 -1.76 -7.76
C ASP A 121 10.35 -0.53 -6.83
N GLU A 122 10.09 0.66 -7.38
CA GLU A 122 10.01 1.93 -6.66
C GLU A 122 8.92 1.92 -5.57
N ALA A 123 7.78 1.28 -5.83
CA ALA A 123 6.71 1.18 -4.84
C ALA A 123 7.19 0.42 -3.61
N PHE A 124 7.74 -0.78 -3.82
CA PHE A 124 8.28 -1.60 -2.73
C PHE A 124 9.43 -0.91 -2.01
N ALA A 125 10.34 -0.28 -2.76
CA ALA A 125 11.47 0.46 -2.21
C ALA A 125 11.02 1.56 -1.24
N LEU A 126 9.99 2.32 -1.61
CA LEU A 126 9.41 3.38 -0.79
C LEU A 126 8.58 2.86 0.39
N LEU A 127 8.02 1.65 0.31
CA LEU A 127 7.33 1.01 1.43
C LEU A 127 8.29 0.60 2.54
N VAL A 128 9.52 0.16 2.20
CA VAL A 128 10.46 -0.40 3.18
C VAL A 128 11.80 0.32 3.33
N GLY A 129 11.93 1.51 2.72
CA GLY A 129 13.12 2.35 2.88
C GLY A 129 14.39 1.68 2.35
N VAL A 130 14.35 1.22 1.10
CA VAL A 130 15.51 0.67 0.38
C VAL A 130 15.63 1.34 -1.00
N LEU A 131 16.70 1.03 -1.73
CA LEU A 131 16.84 1.49 -3.11
C LEU A 131 16.05 0.56 -4.06
N PRO A 132 15.46 1.05 -5.16
CA PRO A 132 14.77 0.22 -6.15
C PRO A 132 15.64 -0.93 -6.68
N GLN A 133 16.94 -0.70 -6.85
CA GLN A 133 17.90 -1.74 -7.25
C GLN A 133 18.03 -2.88 -6.24
N THR A 134 17.78 -2.63 -4.95
CA THR A 134 17.76 -3.67 -3.91
C THR A 134 16.54 -4.57 -4.09
N ILE A 135 15.36 -4.00 -4.36
CA ILE A 135 14.14 -4.76 -4.68
C ILE A 135 14.38 -5.61 -5.94
N ARG A 136 14.86 -5.00 -7.01
CA ARG A 136 15.13 -5.68 -8.29
C ARG A 136 16.09 -6.84 -8.13
N LYS A 137 17.16 -6.65 -7.36
CA LYS A 137 18.14 -7.71 -7.09
C LYS A 137 17.45 -8.90 -6.43
N VAL A 138 16.66 -8.69 -5.39
CA VAL A 138 15.96 -9.77 -4.69
C VAL A 138 14.97 -10.49 -5.61
N ARG A 139 14.11 -9.72 -6.29
CA ARG A 139 13.12 -10.23 -7.25
C ARG A 139 13.74 -11.11 -8.35
N ASN A 140 14.93 -10.76 -8.82
CA ASN A 140 15.63 -11.52 -9.86
C ASN A 140 16.54 -12.63 -9.31
N SER A 141 16.80 -12.66 -7.99
CA SER A 141 17.67 -13.68 -7.39
C SER A 141 16.93 -15.01 -7.18
N GLU A 142 15.60 -15.00 -7.12
CA GLU A 142 14.76 -16.22 -7.04
C GLU A 142 14.53 -16.87 -8.42
N LEU A 143 14.96 -16.22 -9.50
CA LEU A 143 14.88 -16.73 -10.88
C LEU A 143 16.13 -17.51 -11.34
N LEU A 144 17.09 -17.76 -10.42
CA LEU A 144 18.30 -18.56 -10.62
C LEU A 144 18.23 -19.83 -9.76
#